data_AF-A0A1I7TLC2-F1
#
_entry.id   AF-A0A1I7TLC2-F1
#
_cell.length_a   1.000
_cell.length_b   1.000
_cell.length_c   1.000
_cell.angle_alpha   90.00
_cell.angle_beta   90.00
_cell.angle_gamma   90.00
#
_symmetry.space_group_name_H-M   'P 1'
#
loop_
_entity.id
_entity.type
_entity.pdbx_description
1 polymer ?
#
loop_
_entity_poly.entity_id
_entity_poly.type
_entity_poly.pdbx_seq_one_letter_code
_entity_poly.pdbx_strand_id
1 'polypeptide(L)'
;MFDINHPTTRQAPVLQIVQKQLVFLIHANSCMKKDETNELNVMCGFPRVHEECRLDHCGTFKNLLEHLRNCTGPSCTRQYCASSVQLIKHWKECRDQACVICAPIRRAQT
;
A
#
# COMPACT_ATOMS: atom_id res chain seq x y z
N MET A 1 11.70 -6.94 9.22
CA MET A 1 10.48 -6.39 9.86
C MET A 1 10.86 -4.99 10.31
N PHE A 2 10.19 -3.94 9.81
CA PHE A 2 10.56 -2.54 10.07
C PHE A 2 9.55 -1.90 11.01
N ASP A 3 10.03 -1.15 12.00
CA ASP A 3 9.18 -0.39 12.91
C ASP A 3 9.24 1.09 12.54
N ILE A 4 8.12 1.65 12.09
CA ILE A 4 8.08 3.03 11.59
C ILE A 4 8.26 4.09 12.69
N ASN A 5 8.09 3.71 13.96
CA ASN A 5 8.32 4.59 15.11
C ASN A 5 9.78 4.52 15.60
N HIS A 6 10.56 3.54 15.13
CA HIS A 6 11.95 3.40 15.55
C HIS A 6 12.84 4.46 14.89
N PRO A 7 13.78 5.10 15.62
CA PRO A 7 14.64 6.17 15.11
C PRO A 7 15.51 5.77 13.90
N THR A 8 15.76 4.46 13.70
CA THR A 8 16.47 3.95 12.51
C THR A 8 15.68 4.12 11.20
N THR A 9 14.36 4.30 11.26
CA THR A 9 13.53 4.61 10.08
C THR A 9 13.86 5.99 9.48
N ARG A 10 14.54 6.86 10.24
CA ARG A 10 15.07 8.14 9.75
C ARG A 10 16.36 8.02 8.96
N GLN A 11 17.01 6.85 8.94
CA GLN A 11 18.20 6.61 8.13
C GLN A 11 17.82 6.48 6.66
N ALA A 12 18.57 7.14 5.77
CA ALA A 12 18.30 7.18 4.33
C ALA A 12 17.99 5.81 3.68
N PRO A 13 18.77 4.73 3.89
CA PRO A 13 18.49 3.44 3.22
C PRO A 13 17.19 2.79 3.69
N VAL A 14 16.86 2.88 4.99
CA VAL A 14 15.63 2.32 5.54
C VAL A 14 14.42 3.14 5.12
N LEU A 15 14.55 4.48 5.12
CA LEU A 15 13.50 5.40 4.69
C LEU A 15 13.07 5.14 3.25
N GLN A 16 14.04 4.90 2.34
CA GLN A 16 13.75 4.57 0.94
C GLN A 16 12.95 3.27 0.80
N ILE A 17 13.25 2.25 1.61
CA ILE A 17 12.51 0.99 1.62
C ILE A 17 11.06 1.24 2.06
N VAL A 18 10.88 1.97 3.17
CA VAL A 18 9.56 2.29 3.72
C VAL A 18 8.72 3.11 2.73
N GLN A 19 9.32 4.11 2.09
CA GLN A 19 8.64 4.93 1.08
C GLN A 19 8.21 4.11 -0.13
N LYS A 20 9.12 3.28 -0.68
CA LYS A 20 8.80 2.38 -1.79
C LYS A 20 7.66 1.43 -1.43
N GLN A 21 7.73 0.81 -0.26
CA GLN A 21 6.69 -0.10 0.22
C GLN A 21 5.33 0.60 0.33
N LEU A 22 5.30 1.84 0.84
CA LEU A 22 4.07 2.63 0.92
C LEU A 22 3.51 2.98 -0.47
N VAL A 23 4.36 3.37 -1.43
CA VAL A 23 3.94 3.61 -2.82
C VAL A 23 3.30 2.37 -3.43
N PHE A 24 3.90 1.19 -3.25
CA PHE A 24 3.31 -0.05 -3.74
C PHE A 24 1.96 -0.38 -3.08
N LEU A 25 1.83 -0.16 -1.77
CA LEU A 25 0.56 -0.35 -1.06
C LEU A 25 -0.54 0.59 -1.59
N ILE A 26 -0.21 1.86 -1.83
CA ILE A 26 -1.16 2.84 -2.39
C ILE A 26 -1.56 2.45 -3.81
N HIS A 27 -0.58 2.12 -4.66
CA HIS A 27 -0.83 1.67 -6.03
C HIS A 27 -1.73 0.43 -6.06
N ALA A 28 -1.37 -0.61 -5.30
CA ALA A 28 -2.10 -1.88 -5.30
C ALA A 28 -3.56 -1.68 -4.85
N ASN A 29 -3.81 -0.82 -3.86
CA ASN A 29 -5.16 -0.48 -3.44
C ASN A 29 -5.99 0.17 -4.57
N SER A 30 -5.41 1.13 -5.28
CA SER A 30 -6.06 1.75 -6.44
C SER A 30 -6.24 0.76 -7.59
N CYS A 31 -5.30 -0.15 -7.79
CA CYS A 31 -5.39 -1.19 -8.81
C CYS A 31 -6.52 -2.19 -8.52
N MET A 32 -6.70 -2.62 -7.26
CA MET A 32 -7.80 -3.53 -6.89
C MET A 32 -9.17 -2.94 -7.22
N LYS A 33 -9.36 -1.62 -7.06
CA LYS A 33 -10.62 -0.95 -7.42
C LYS A 33 -10.86 -0.94 -8.93
N LYS A 34 -9.80 -0.80 -9.73
CA LYS A 34 -9.87 -0.89 -11.19
C LYS A 34 -10.23 -2.31 -11.63
N ASP A 35 -9.65 -3.32 -10.99
CA ASP A 35 -9.97 -4.72 -11.24
C ASP A 35 -11.45 -5.00 -10.95
N GLU A 36 -11.94 -4.59 -9.77
CA GLU A 36 -13.36 -4.73 -9.38
C GLU A 36 -14.30 -4.04 -10.39
N THR A 37 -13.93 -2.85 -10.85
CA THR A 37 -14.70 -2.12 -11.89
C THR A 37 -14.71 -2.89 -13.21
N ASN A 38 -13.58 -3.48 -13.61
CA ASN A 38 -13.50 -4.30 -14.81
C ASN A 38 -14.33 -5.58 -14.69
N GLU A 39 -14.28 -6.25 -13.53
CA GLU A 39 -15.08 -7.45 -13.24
C GLU A 39 -16.59 -7.16 -13.32
N LEU A 40 -17.03 -6.04 -12.73
CA LEU A 40 -18.42 -5.59 -12.81
C LEU A 40 -18.85 -5.24 -14.24
N ASN A 41 -17.99 -4.55 -15.02
CA ASN A 41 -18.29 -4.26 -16.43
C ASN A 41 -18.48 -5.55 -17.24
N VAL A 42 -17.55 -6.50 -17.11
CA VAL A 42 -17.63 -7.79 -17.80
C VAL A 42 -18.88 -8.56 -17.38
N MET A 43 -19.23 -8.55 -16.09
CA MET A 43 -20.44 -9.18 -15.58
C MET A 43 -21.72 -8.57 -16.19
N CYS A 44 -21.72 -7.27 -16.47
CA CYS A 44 -22.82 -6.57 -17.14
C CYS A 44 -22.75 -6.63 -18.68
N GLY A 45 -21.79 -7.37 -19.27
CA GLY A 45 -21.63 -7.49 -20.72
C GLY A 45 -20.89 -6.32 -21.40
N PHE A 46 -20.27 -5.44 -20.63
CA PHE A 46 -19.46 -4.33 -21.13
C PHE A 46 -17.96 -4.70 -21.18
N PRO A 47 -17.17 -4.11 -22.09
CA PRO A 47 -15.73 -4.33 -22.13
C PRO A 47 -15.04 -3.75 -20.89
N ARG A 48 -13.83 -4.26 -20.60
CA ARG A 48 -12.96 -3.70 -19.55
C ARG A 48 -12.61 -2.25 -19.88
N VAL A 49 -12.74 -1.36 -18.89
CA VAL A 49 -12.46 0.08 -19.03
C VAL A 49 -11.03 0.42 -18.61
N HIS A 50 -10.44 -0.39 -17.73
CA HIS A 50 -9.07 -0.21 -17.25
C HIS A 50 -8.13 -1.27 -17.80
N GLU A 51 -6.93 -0.84 -18.15
CA GLU A 51 -5.86 -1.75 -18.57
C GLU A 51 -5.38 -2.64 -17.42
N GLU A 52 -4.91 -3.84 -17.77
CA GLU A 52 -4.31 -4.76 -16.83
C GLU A 52 -2.99 -4.19 -16.30
N CYS A 53 -2.83 -4.19 -14.97
CA CYS A 53 -1.62 -3.70 -14.36
C CYS A 53 -0.44 -4.65 -14.60
N ARG A 54 0.62 -4.14 -15.21
CA ARG A 54 1.88 -4.86 -15.50
C ARG A 54 3.01 -4.55 -14.53
N LEU A 55 2.72 -3.82 -13.45
CA LEU A 55 3.74 -3.43 -12.48
C LEU A 55 4.20 -4.66 -11.68
N ASP A 56 5.50 -4.93 -11.71
CA ASP A 56 6.11 -5.95 -10.86
C ASP A 56 5.73 -5.76 -9.39
N HIS A 57 5.53 -6.89 -8.70
CA HIS A 57 5.10 -6.97 -7.30
C HIS A 57 3.67 -6.47 -7.00
N CYS A 58 2.94 -5.88 -7.95
CA CYS A 58 1.57 -5.40 -7.70
C CYS A 58 0.67 -6.52 -7.14
N GLY A 59 0.72 -7.72 -7.73
CA GLY A 59 -0.02 -8.89 -7.22
C GLY A 59 0.31 -9.28 -5.77
N THR A 60 1.60 -9.20 -5.39
CA THR A 60 2.04 -9.45 -4.01
C THR A 60 1.44 -8.44 -3.04
N PHE A 61 1.46 -7.16 -3.39
CA PHE A 61 0.88 -6.10 -2.56
C PHE A 61 -0.65 -6.14 -2.53
N LYS A 62 -1.32 -6.59 -3.61
CA LYS A 62 -2.77 -6.88 -3.59
C LYS A 62 -3.11 -7.96 -2.58
N ASN A 63 -2.39 -9.10 -2.59
CA ASN A 63 -2.63 -10.17 -1.62
C ASN A 63 -2.32 -9.73 -0.17
N LEU A 64 -1.27 -8.91 0.01
CA LEU A 64 -0.99 -8.31 1.31
C LEU A 64 -2.16 -7.43 1.76
N LEU A 65 -2.66 -6.53 0.91
CA LEU A 65 -3.81 -5.67 1.25
C LEU A 65 -5.08 -6.47 1.57
N GLU A 66 -5.38 -7.52 0.79
CA GLU A 66 -6.50 -8.42 1.06
C GLU A 66 -6.36 -9.08 2.43
N HIS A 67 -5.16 -9.56 2.76
CA HIS A 67 -4.86 -10.07 4.09
C HIS A 67 -5.08 -8.99 5.16
N LEU A 68 -4.55 -7.78 4.97
CA LEU A 68 -4.68 -6.70 5.95
C LEU A 68 -6.14 -6.28 6.20
N ARG A 69 -7.05 -6.44 5.22
CA ARG A 69 -8.49 -6.19 5.40
C ARG A 69 -9.17 -7.22 6.29
N ASN A 70 -8.71 -8.47 6.24
CA ASN A 70 -9.31 -9.59 6.96
C ASN A 70 -8.51 -10.00 8.21
N CYS A 71 -7.38 -9.36 8.48
CA CYS A 71 -6.50 -9.73 9.57
C CYS A 71 -7.07 -9.26 10.92
N THR A 72 -7.24 -10.20 11.85
CA THR A 72 -7.80 -9.99 13.21
C THR A 72 -6.78 -9.53 14.26
N GLY A 73 -5.60 -9.09 13.86
CA GLY A 73 -4.64 -8.42 14.74
C GLY A 73 -3.54 -9.29 15.38
N PRO A 74 -3.12 -8.98 16.62
CA PRO A 74 -1.72 -8.92 17.08
C PRO A 74 -0.92 -10.23 17.08
N SER A 75 -1.59 -11.38 16.97
CA SER A 75 -0.95 -12.70 16.87
C SER A 75 -0.64 -13.11 15.42
N CYS A 76 -0.86 -12.23 14.44
CA CYS A 76 -0.54 -12.52 13.06
C CYS A 76 0.98 -12.65 12.86
N THR A 77 1.43 -13.85 12.50
CA THR A 77 2.83 -14.17 12.21
C THR A 77 3.20 -13.94 10.73
N ARG A 78 2.24 -13.49 9.90
CA ARG A 78 2.49 -13.26 8.49
C ARG A 78 3.54 -12.16 8.33
N GLN A 79 4.56 -12.47 7.53
CA GLN A 79 5.63 -11.51 7.23
C GLN A 79 5.04 -10.22 6.67
N TYR A 80 5.61 -9.09 7.10
CA TYR A 80 5.22 -7.74 6.73
C TYR A 80 3.82 -7.30 7.19
N CYS A 81 3.00 -8.14 7.82
CA CYS A 81 1.66 -7.75 8.29
C CYS A 81 1.73 -6.59 9.28
N ALA A 82 2.33 -6.79 10.45
CA ALA A 82 2.40 -5.77 11.51
C ALA A 82 3.00 -4.44 11.01
N SER A 83 4.12 -4.50 10.29
CA SER A 83 4.78 -3.29 9.75
C SER A 83 3.91 -2.58 8.70
N SER A 84 3.20 -3.32 7.86
CA SER A 84 2.34 -2.73 6.81
C SER A 84 1.06 -2.14 7.39
N VAL A 85 0.46 -2.77 8.41
CA VAL A 85 -0.66 -2.18 9.17
C VAL A 85 -0.26 -0.83 9.75
N GLN A 86 0.89 -0.77 10.42
CA GLN A 86 1.41 0.44 11.04
C GLN A 86 1.67 1.54 9.99
N LEU A 87 2.27 1.17 8.85
CA LEU A 87 2.57 2.08 7.75
C LEU A 87 1.30 2.65 7.07
N ILE A 88 0.29 1.80 6.82
CA ILE A 88 -1.00 2.25 6.26
C ILE A 88 -1.72 3.17 7.25
N LYS A 89 -1.73 2.81 8.54
CA LYS A 89 -2.32 3.63 9.59
C LYS A 89 -1.66 5.01 9.64
N HIS A 90 -0.33 5.04 9.65
CA HIS A 90 0.43 6.29 9.61
C HIS A 90 0.09 7.13 8.38
N TRP A 91 0.06 6.56 7.17
CA TRP A 91 -0.29 7.30 5.96
C TRP A 91 -1.69 7.92 6.02
N LYS A 92 -2.68 7.20 6.57
CA LYS A 92 -4.07 7.66 6.71
C LYS A 92 -4.23 8.78 7.73
N GLU A 93 -3.54 8.69 8.87
CA GLU A 93 -3.72 9.62 10.00
C GLU A 93 -2.74 10.80 9.97
N CYS A 94 -1.58 10.66 9.34
CA CYS A 94 -0.57 11.71 9.28
C CYS A 94 -1.09 12.90 8.48
N ARG A 95 -1.10 14.11 9.05
CA ARG A 95 -1.42 15.35 8.33
C ARG A 95 -0.21 16.28 8.14
N ASP A 96 0.92 15.86 8.69
CA ASP A 96 2.15 16.64 8.66
C ASP A 96 2.73 16.70 7.23
N GLN A 97 2.89 17.93 6.72
CA GLN A 97 3.46 18.22 5.41
C GLN A 97 4.99 18.07 5.39
N ALA A 98 5.64 18.09 6.56
CA ALA A 98 7.08 17.88 6.72
C ALA A 98 7.44 16.42 7.05
N CYS A 99 6.46 15.51 7.10
CA CYS A 99 6.69 14.11 7.41
C CYS A 99 7.61 13.45 6.37
N VAL A 100 8.78 13.00 6.79
CA VAL A 100 9.79 12.39 5.89
C VAL A 100 9.31 11.14 5.15
N ILE A 101 8.30 10.44 5.68
CA ILE A 101 7.67 9.28 5.02
C ILE A 101 6.59 9.73 4.05
N CYS A 102 5.64 10.55 4.52
CA CYS A 102 4.43 10.88 3.76
C CYS A 102 4.63 12.03 2.75
N ALA A 103 5.42 13.05 3.08
CA ALA A 103 5.59 14.24 2.26
C ALA A 103 6.02 13.96 0.80
N PRO A 104 7.07 13.15 0.51
CA PRO A 104 7.49 12.91 -0.87
C PRO A 104 6.44 12.15 -1.68
N ILE A 105 5.71 11.23 -1.05
CA ILE A 105 4.68 10.41 -1.69
C ILE A 105 3.43 11.25 -2.02
N ARG A 106 3.07 12.22 -1.15
CA ARG A 106 1.99 13.17 -1.42
C ARG A 106 2.32 14.09 -2.58
N ARG A 107 3.55 14.62 -2.60
CA ARG A 107 4.01 15.48 -3.69
C ARG A 107 4.01 14.75 -5.05
N ALA A 108 4.29 13.46 -5.06
CA ALA A 108 4.23 12.63 -6.27
C ALA A 108 2.80 12.26 -6.73
N GLN A 109 1.77 12.56 -5.92
CA GLN A 109 0.36 12.28 -6.24
C GLN A 109 -0.44 13.55 -6.64
N THR A 110 0.18 14.73 -6.59
CA THR A 110 -0.37 16.00 -7.12
C THR A 110 0.17 16.23 -8.52
#